data_AF-A0A9E7B0C4-F1
#
_entry.id   AF-A0A9E7B0C4-F1
#
_cell.length_a   1.000
_cell.length_b   1.000
_cell.length_c   1.000
_cell.angle_alpha   90.00
_cell.angle_beta   90.00
_cell.angle_gamma   90.00
#
_symmetry.space_group_name_H-M   'P 1'
#
loop_
_entity.id
_entity.type
_entity.pdbx_description
1 polymer ?
#
loop_
_entity_poly.entity_id
_entity_poly.type
_entity_poly.pdbx_seq_one_letter_code
_entity_poly.pdbx_strand_id
1 'polypeptide(L)' 'KTPWGPGTHFHHIGIYAYRRASLKRFVALPPAPLELRERLEQLRALENGMRIDAAVVDSVPLGVDTPEDLARIRQLFARR' A
#
# COMPACT_ATOMS: atom_id res chain seq x y z
N LYS A 1 -9.94 9.55 4.12
CA LYS A 1 -10.47 10.62 3.21
C LYS A 1 -9.45 10.88 2.10
N THR A 2 -9.86 11.13 0.85
CA THR A 2 -8.91 11.53 -0.21
C THR A 2 -8.36 12.94 0.07
N PRO A 3 -7.06 13.20 -0.19
CA PRO A 3 -6.52 14.56 -0.16
C PRO A 3 -7.37 15.48 -1.05
N TRP A 4 -7.59 16.71 -0.61
CA TRP A 4 -8.33 17.73 -1.36
C TRP A 4 -7.39 18.91 -1.67
N GLY A 5 -7.59 19.53 -2.83
CA GLY A 5 -6.83 20.71 -3.25
C GLY A 5 -6.18 20.54 -4.62
N PRO A 6 -5.63 21.63 -5.19
CA PRO A 6 -4.86 21.57 -6.43
C PRO A 6 -3.53 20.86 -6.21
N GLY A 7 -3.11 20.02 -7.16
CA GLY A 7 -1.80 19.35 -7.12
C GLY A 7 -1.80 17.94 -7.71
N THR A 8 -0.60 17.40 -7.92
CA THR A 8 -0.42 16.00 -8.34
C THR A 8 -0.80 15.07 -7.20
N HIS A 9 -1.70 14.13 -7.48
CA HIS A 9 -2.11 13.11 -6.52
C HIS A 9 -1.41 11.80 -6.83
N PHE A 10 -0.88 11.15 -5.80
CA PHE A 10 -0.28 9.82 -5.90
C PHE A 10 -1.18 8.78 -5.24
N HIS A 11 -1.40 7.67 -5.94
CA HIS A 11 -2.11 6.53 -5.40
C HIS A 11 -1.11 5.57 -4.73
N HIS A 12 -1.35 5.24 -3.47
CA HIS A 12 -0.49 4.31 -2.73
C HIS A 12 -0.73 2.87 -3.19
N ILE A 13 0.33 2.21 -3.65
CA ILE A 13 0.31 0.78 -4.01
C ILE A 13 0.78 -0.02 -2.80
N GLY A 14 0.04 -1.07 -2.42
CA GLY A 14 0.28 -1.90 -1.22
C GLY A 14 1.49 -2.84 -1.30
N ILE A 15 2.61 -2.39 -1.85
CA ILE A 15 3.88 -3.15 -1.90
C ILE A 15 4.85 -2.51 -0.92
N TYR A 16 5.42 -3.32 -0.03
CA TYR A 16 6.30 -2.86 1.02
C TYR A 16 7.59 -3.65 1.06
N ALA A 17 8.68 -2.95 1.39
CA ALA A 17 9.96 -3.56 1.71
C ALA A 17 10.37 -3.16 3.13
N TYR A 18 10.74 -4.13 3.95
CA TYR A 18 11.13 -3.90 5.34
C TYR A 18 12.52 -4.41 5.63
N ARG A 19 13.29 -3.63 6.40
CA ARG A 19 14.41 -4.20 7.16
C ARG A 19 13.85 -5.11 8.24
N ARG A 20 14.52 -6.23 8.50
CA ARG A 20 14.10 -7.22 9.52
C ARG A 20 13.82 -6.58 10.89
N ALA A 21 14.71 -5.70 11.36
CA ALA A 21 14.55 -5.01 12.64
C ALA A 21 13.31 -4.09 12.65
N SER A 22 13.06 -3.36 11.56
CA SER A 22 11.90 -2.49 11.42
C SER A 22 10.59 -3.28 11.42
N LEU A 23 10.53 -4.41 10.70
CA LEU A 23 9.36 -5.27 10.70
C LEU A 23 9.08 -5.84 12.09
N LYS A 24 10.11 -6.35 12.78
CA LYS A 24 9.97 -6.87 14.14
C LYS A 24 9.44 -5.81 15.12
N ARG A 25 9.91 -4.57 14.99
CA ARG A 25 9.38 -3.45 15.78
C ARG A 25 7.93 -3.17 15.42
N PHE A 26 7.61 -3.05 14.13
CA PHE A 26 6.28 -2.67 13.65
C PHE A 26 5.18 -3.61 14.13
N VAL A 27 5.41 -4.92 14.04
CA VAL A 27 4.41 -5.94 14.45
C VAL A 27 4.24 -6.05 15.96
N ALA A 28 5.15 -5.49 16.75
CA ALA A 28 5.07 -5.48 18.21
C ALA A 28 4.35 -4.22 18.76
N LEU A 29 4.06 -3.24 17.91
CA LEU A 29 3.35 -2.03 18.31
C LEU A 29 1.86 -2.33 18.47
N PRO A 30 1.18 -1.77 19.49
CA PRO A 30 -0.27 -1.83 19.56
C PRO A 30 -0.90 -1.04 18.40
N PRO A 31 -2.16 -1.34 18.02
CA PRO A 31 -2.88 -0.56 17.03
C PRO A 31 -2.93 0.92 17.39
N ALA A 32 -2.69 1.79 16.41
CA ALA A 32 -2.63 3.23 16.65
C ALA A 32 -3.98 3.93 16.38
N PRO A 33 -4.28 5.07 17.03
CA PRO A 33 -5.56 5.77 16.84
C PRO A 33 -5.89 6.11 15.38
N LEU A 34 -4.91 6.53 14.57
CA LEU A 34 -5.15 6.84 13.15
C LEU A 34 -5.28 5.58 12.30
N GLU A 35 -4.55 4.52 12.61
CA GLU A 35 -4.73 3.21 11.96
C GLU A 35 -6.19 2.77 12.09
N LEU A 36 -6.76 2.83 13.30
CA LEU A 36 -8.15 2.41 13.54
C LEU A 36 -9.16 3.33 12.86
N ARG A 37 -8.91 4.65 12.88
CA ARG A 37 -9.81 5.66 12.31
C ARG A 37 -9.87 5.60 10.79
N GLU A 38 -8.72 5.48 10.13
CA GLU A 38 -8.63 5.51 8.66
C GLU A 38 -8.58 4.11 8.05
N ARG A 39 -8.44 3.05 8.87
CA ARG A 39 -8.23 1.66 8.45
C ARG A 39 -6.98 1.49 7.59
N LEU A 40 -5.89 2.13 7.99
CA LEU A 40 -4.60 2.15 7.29
C LEU A 40 -3.46 1.76 8.23
N GLU A 41 -2.95 0.52 8.11
CA GLU A 41 -1.94 -0.06 9.00
C GLU A 41 -0.63 0.74 9.02
N GLN A 42 -0.23 1.31 7.88
CA GLN A 42 1.00 2.09 7.77
C GLN A 42 1.00 3.34 8.66
N LEU A 43 -0.16 3.84 9.09
CA LEU A 43 -0.26 4.96 10.02
C LEU A 43 0.26 4.60 11.41
N ARG A 44 0.19 3.34 11.84
CA ARG A 44 0.79 2.87 13.11
C ARG A 44 2.28 3.07 13.14
N ALA A 45 2.95 2.84 12.01
CA ALA A 45 4.38 3.07 11.89
C ALA A 45 4.70 4.57 12.04
N LEU A 46 3.97 5.44 11.35
CA LEU A 46 4.17 6.89 11.39
C LEU A 46 3.89 7.49 12.78
N GLU A 47 2.79 7.11 13.43
CA GLU A 47 2.46 7.58 14.79
C GLU A 47 3.51 7.16 15.83
N ASN A 48 4.22 6.06 15.59
CA ASN A 48 5.30 5.58 16.45
C ASN A 48 6.69 6.05 15.98
N GLY A 49 6.77 7.10 15.14
CA GLY A 49 8.02 7.71 14.71
C GLY A 49 8.89 6.81 13.83
N MET A 50 8.30 5.83 13.15
CA MET A 50 8.98 5.11 12.06
C MET A 50 8.92 5.95 10.79
N ARG A 51 9.98 5.88 9.97
CA ARG A 51 10.03 6.51 8.65
C ARG A 51 9.55 5.52 7.59
N ILE A 52 8.74 6.01 6.66
CA ILE A 52 8.35 5.31 5.44
C ILE A 52 8.87 6.12 4.25
N ASP A 53 9.71 5.51 3.43
CA ASP A 53 10.13 6.06 2.15
C ASP A 53 9.20 5.52 1.04
N ALA A 54 8.88 6.34 0.05
CA ALA A 54 8.06 5.96 -1.09
C ALA A 54 8.76 6.32 -2.41
N ALA A 55 8.52 5.51 -3.44
CA ALA A 55 8.99 5.76 -4.80
C ALA A 55 7.80 5.80 -5.76
N VAL A 56 7.86 6.69 -6.75
CA VAL A 56 6.88 6.76 -7.83
C VAL A 56 7.21 5.69 -8.87
N VAL A 57 6.19 5.01 -9.37
CA VAL A 57 6.31 4.00 -10.44
C VAL A 57 5.36 4.34 -11.58
N ASP A 58 5.74 3.97 -12.80
CA ASP A 58 4.98 4.30 -14.01
C ASP A 58 3.80 3.35 -14.26
N SER A 59 3.73 2.24 -13.54
CA SER A 59 2.67 1.24 -13.70
C SER A 59 2.27 0.60 -12.38
N VAL A 60 0.97 0.32 -12.25
CA VAL A 60 0.41 -0.45 -11.13
C VAL A 60 0.22 -1.90 -11.56
N PRO A 61 0.62 -2.90 -10.76
CA PRO A 61 0.26 -4.29 -11.04
C PRO A 61 -1.26 -4.46 -11.04
N LEU A 62 -1.80 -5.21 -12.00
CA LEU A 62 -3.20 -5.61 -11.97
C LEU A 62 -3.43 -6.56 -10.79
N GLY A 63 -4.21 -6.12 -9.81
CA GLY A 63 -4.84 -7.00 -8.83
C GLY A 63 -5.87 -7.91 -9.50
N VAL A 64 -6.11 -9.08 -8.92
CA VAL A 64 -7.15 -10.01 -9.37
C VAL A 64 -8.10 -10.23 -8.21
N ASP A 65 -9.16 -9.43 -8.19
CA ASP A 65 -10.17 -9.48 -7.12
C ASP A 65 -11.52 -10.04 -7.64
N THR A 66 -11.71 -10.06 -8.96
CA THR A 66 -12.94 -10.55 -9.62
C THR A 66 -12.67 -11.62 -10.68
N PRO A 67 -13.67 -12.45 -11.05
CA PRO A 67 -13.56 -13.37 -12.19
C PRO A 67 -13.18 -12.68 -13.50
N GLU A 68 -13.64 -11.45 -13.70
CA GLU A 68 -13.35 -10.61 -14.87
C GLU A 68 -11.86 -10.20 -14.92
N ASP A 69 -11.27 -9.85 -13.76
CA ASP A 69 -9.84 -9.55 -13.67
C ASP A 69 -9.00 -10.77 -14.05
N LEU A 70 -9.42 -11.96 -13.58
CA LEU A 70 -8.75 -13.23 -13.92
C LEU A 70 -8.84 -13.52 -15.42
N ALA A 71 -10.01 -13.32 -16.04
CA ALA A 71 -10.18 -13.49 -17.48
C ALA A 71 -9.27 -12.54 -18.28
N ARG A 72 -9.16 -11.28 -17.86
CA ARG A 72 -8.28 -10.27 -18.48
C ARG A 72 -6.80 -10.65 -18.37
N ILE A 73 -6.37 -11.08 -17.18
CA ILE A 73 -5.00 -11.55 -16.94
C ILE A 73 -4.69 -12.76 -17.83
N ARG A 74 -5.59 -13.75 -17.89
CA ARG A 74 -5.40 -14.94 -18.75
C ARG A 74 -5.20 -14.56 -20.22
N GLN A 75 -5.96 -13.61 -20.74
CA GLN A 75 -5.79 -13.12 -22.11
C GLN A 75 -4.45 -12.41 -22.34
N LEU A 76 -3.97 -11.63 -21.36
CA LEU A 76 -2.66 -10.99 -21.40
C LEU A 76 -1.52 -12.01 -21.46
N PHE A 77 -1.58 -13.07 -20.65
CA PHE A 77 -0.55 -14.11 -20.61
C PHE A 77 -0.61 -15.09 -21.79
N ALA A 78 -1.78 -15.33 -22.39
CA ALA A 78 -1.91 -16.18 -23.58
C ALA A 78 -1.33 -15.56 -24.86
N ARG A 79 -1.02 -14.25 -24.85
CA ARG A 79 -0.41 -13.49 -25.96
C ARG A 79 1.12 -13.37 -25.85
N ARG A 80 1.71 -14.02 -24.85
CA ARG A 80 3.16 -14.11 -24.62
C ARG A 80 3.66 -15.49 -25.02
#